data_AF-A0AA94EPX0-F1
#
_entry.id   AF-A0AA94EPX0-F1
#
_cell.length_a   1.000
_cell.length_b   1.000
_cell.length_c   1.000
_cell.angle_alpha   90.00
_cell.angle_beta   90.00
_cell.angle_gamma   90.00
#
_symmetry.space_group_name_H-M   'P 1'
#
loop_
_entity.id
_entity.type
_entity.pdbx_description
1 polymer ?
#
loop_
_entity_poly.entity_id
_entity_poly.type
_entity_poly.pdbx_seq_one_letter_code
_entity_poly.pdbx_strand_id
1 'polypeptide(L)' 'MVKTDEIPLKSLLLKIAKCLYMEYMGVKGLFFHLIWVGRLKIDLNSEMIELSKPLYVESVSLLELSSGEVSRHA' A
#
# COMPACT_ATOMS: atom_id res chain seq x y z
N MET A 1 -10.51 7.88 9.41
CA MET A 1 -9.99 7.07 8.29
C MET A 1 -9.52 8.01 7.20
N VAL A 2 -8.30 7.84 6.70
CA VAL A 2 -7.80 8.63 5.56
C VAL A 2 -8.53 8.11 4.33
N LYS A 3 -9.34 8.96 3.70
CA LYS A 3 -10.10 8.62 2.49
C LYS A 3 -9.18 8.60 1.27
N THR A 4 -8.61 7.44 0.95
CA THR A 4 -7.74 7.27 -0.23
C THR A 4 -8.53 7.03 -1.52
N ASP A 5 -9.83 6.79 -1.39
CA ASP A 5 -10.83 6.52 -2.42
C ASP A 5 -11.34 7.77 -3.16
N GLU A 6 -11.02 8.97 -2.68
CA GLU A 6 -11.45 10.22 -3.30
C GLU A 6 -10.41 10.84 -4.25
N ILE A 7 -9.15 10.39 -4.23
CA ILE A 7 -8.07 10.98 -5.03
C ILE A 7 -7.33 9.95 -5.89
N PRO A 8 -6.86 10.32 -7.10
CA PRO A 8 -6.05 9.42 -7.93
C PRO A 8 -4.82 8.90 -7.18
N LEU A 9 -4.52 7.61 -7.35
CA LEU A 9 -3.39 6.95 -6.71
C LEU A 9 -2.07 7.70 -6.98
N LYS A 10 -1.84 8.18 -8.20
CA LYS A 10 -0.65 9.01 -8.52
C LYS A 10 -0.54 10.24 -7.65
N SER A 11 -1.65 10.95 -7.45
CA SER A 11 -1.70 12.17 -6.62
C SER A 11 -1.46 11.85 -5.15
N LEU A 12 -2.01 10.73 -4.66
CA LEU A 12 -1.73 10.24 -3.32
C LEU A 12 -0.23 9.95 -3.13
N LEU A 13 0.38 9.17 -4.03
CA LEU A 13 1.80 8.82 -3.97
C LEU A 13 2.71 10.06 -4.07
N LEU A 14 2.35 11.05 -4.89
CA LEU A 14 3.08 12.32 -4.96
C LEU A 14 2.98 13.15 -3.67
N LYS A 15 1.82 13.16 -3.01
CA LYS A 15 1.66 13.80 -1.69
C LYS A 15 2.53 13.12 -0.65
N ILE A 16 2.53 11.78 -0.62
CA ILE A 16 3.36 10.99 0.29
C ILE A 16 4.84 11.23 0.03
N ALA A 17 5.28 11.27 -1.24
CA ALA A 17 6.65 11.61 -1.61
C ALA A 17 7.11 12.95 -1.02
N LYS A 18 6.25 13.98 -1.07
CA LYS A 18 6.53 15.28 -0.44
C LYS A 18 6.59 15.18 1.08
N CYS A 19 5.65 14.47 1.71
CA CYS A 19 5.61 14.31 3.17
C CYS A 19 6.80 13.53 3.73
N LEU A 20 7.29 12.54 2.98
CA LEU A 20 8.42 11.69 3.38
C LEU A 20 9.78 12.21 2.88
N TYR A 21 9.80 13.33 2.15
CA TYR A 21 11.01 13.85 1.50
C TYR A 21 11.74 12.79 0.65
N MET A 22 10.97 11.98 -0.07
CA MET A 22 11.48 10.92 -0.95
C MET A 22 11.10 11.17 -2.40
N GLU A 23 11.87 10.61 -3.34
CA GLU A 23 11.51 10.60 -4.74
C GLU A 23 10.23 9.80 -4.99
N TYR A 24 9.43 10.25 -5.96
CA TYR A 24 8.19 9.58 -6.35
C TYR A 24 8.39 8.10 -6.70
N MET A 25 9.47 7.77 -7.41
CA MET A 25 9.76 6.38 -7.80
C MET A 25 10.07 5.50 -6.58
N GLY A 26 10.78 6.04 -5.58
CA GLY A 26 11.03 5.35 -4.31
C GLY A 26 9.72 5.07 -3.55
N VAL A 27 8.84 6.08 -3.43
CA VAL A 27 7.53 5.91 -2.78
C VAL A 27 6.64 4.92 -3.54
N LYS A 28 6.61 5.01 -4.87
CA LYS A 28 5.85 4.07 -5.71
C LYS A 28 6.35 2.64 -5.49
N GLY A 29 7.66 2.42 -5.51
CA GLY A 29 8.26 1.12 -5.24
C GLY A 29 7.91 0.59 -3.85
N LEU A 30 8.04 1.44 -2.82
CA LEU A 30 7.69 1.08 -1.45
C LEU A 30 6.21 0.73 -1.29
N PHE A 31 5.32 1.49 -1.94
CA PHE A 31 3.88 1.21 -1.93
C PHE A 31 3.55 -0.19 -2.45
N PHE A 32 4.08 -0.56 -3.62
CA PHE A 32 3.88 -1.91 -4.18
C PHE A 32 4.55 -2.99 -3.35
N HIS A 33 5.72 -2.71 -2.77
CA HIS A 33 6.37 -3.63 -1.84
C HIS A 33 5.49 -3.91 -0.62
N LEU A 34 4.90 -2.89 -0.01
CA LEU A 34 4.02 -3.04 1.16
C LEU A 34 2.74 -3.81 0.84
N ILE A 35 2.19 -3.66 -0.37
CA ILE A 35 1.08 -4.51 -0.84
C ILE A 35 1.55 -5.96 -0.97
N TRP A 36 2.70 -6.17 -1.63
CA TRP A 36 3.27 -7.49 -1.85
C TRP A 36 3.53 -8.26 -0.56
N VAL A 37 4.08 -7.59 0.46
CA VAL A 37 4.34 -8.20 1.78
C VAL A 37 3.11 -8.24 2.69
N GLY A 38 1.93 -7.89 2.19
CA GLY A 38 0.67 -7.94 2.94
C GLY A 38 0.55 -6.91 4.07
N ARG A 39 1.33 -5.83 4.02
CA ARG A 39 1.26 -4.71 4.99
C ARG A 39 0.19 -3.70 4.61
N LEU A 40 -0.17 -3.65 3.32
CA LEU A 40 -1.30 -2.88 2.80
C LEU A 40 -2.27 -3.84 2.11
N LYS A 41 -3.56 -3.69 2.40
CA LYS A 41 -4.65 -4.29 1.63
C LYS A 41 -5.17 -3.25 0.66
N ILE A 42 -5.44 -3.68 -0.56
CA ILE A 42 -6.10 -2.86 -1.59
C ILE A 42 -7.27 -3.66 -2.15
N ASP A 43 -8.27 -2.97 -2.67
CA ASP A 43 -9.35 -3.63 -3.39
C ASP A 43 -8.85 -4.09 -4.77
N LEU A 44 -8.57 -5.39 -4.90
CA LEU A 44 -8.12 -6.05 -6.12
C LEU A 44 -9.26 -6.49 -7.05
N ASN A 45 -10.51 -6.10 -6.77
CA ASN A 45 -11.63 -6.39 -7.69
C ASN A 45 -11.40 -5.79 -9.10
N SER A 46 -10.50 -4.80 -9.22
CA SER A 46 -9.99 -4.33 -10.50
C SER A 46 -8.73 -5.12 -10.87
N GLU A 47 -8.78 -5.90 -11.96
CA GLU A 47 -7.65 -6.71 -12.48
C GLU A 47 -6.36 -5.91 -12.69
N MET A 48 -6.44 -4.58 -12.83
CA MET A 48 -5.28 -3.71 -13.02
C MET A 48 -5.32 -2.49 -12.09
N ILE A 49 -4.17 -2.18 -11.48
CA ILE A 49 -3.98 -0.97 -10.68
C ILE A 49 -3.73 0.22 -11.60
N GLU A 50 -4.70 1.12 -11.72
CA GLU A 50 -4.61 2.33 -12.53
C GLU A 50 -4.19 3.54 -11.69
N LEU A 51 -3.06 4.16 -12.04
CA LEU A 51 -2.53 5.33 -11.34
C LEU A 51 -3.42 6.58 -11.46
N SER A 52 -4.25 6.65 -12.51
CA SER A 52 -5.20 7.74 -12.77
C SER A 52 -6.50 7.63 -11.98
N LYS A 53 -6.83 6.43 -11.47
CA LYS A 53 -8.04 6.19 -10.70
C LYS A 53 -7.76 6.23 -9.19
N PRO A 54 -8.75 6.55 -8.36
CA PRO A 54 -8.64 6.35 -6.92
C PRO A 54 -8.48 4.87 -6.57
N LEU A 55 -7.80 4.61 -5.46
CA LEU A 55 -7.61 3.25 -4.95
C LEU A 55 -7.82 3.26 -3.44
N TYR A 56 -8.75 2.42 -2.98
CA TYR A 56 -8.92 2.17 -1.56
C TYR A 56 -7.71 1.39 -1.02
N VAL A 57 -7.10 1.91 0.05
CA VAL A 57 -5.92 1.32 0.69
C VAL A 57 -6.18 1.26 2.18
N GLU A 58 -6.01 0.07 2.76
CA GLU A 58 -6.16 -0.18 4.19
C GLU A 58 -4.86 -0.74 4.77
N SER A 59 -4.44 -0.22 5.92
CA SER A 59 -3.28 -0.74 6.63
C SER A 59 -3.66 -2.02 7.36
N VAL A 60 -2.85 -3.07 7.20
CA VAL A 60 -3.01 -4.29 8.01
C VAL A 60 -2.43 -4.06 9.39
N SER A 61 -3.23 -4.30 10.44
CA SER A 61 -2.78 -4.16 11.82
C SER A 61 -1.61 -5.11 12.11
N LEU A 62 -0.61 -4.62 12.83
CA LEU A 62 0.56 -5.39 13.25
C LEU A 62 0.18 -6.63 14.08
N LEU A 63 -0.97 -6.59 14.77
CA LEU A 63 -1.50 -7.71 15.54
C LEU A 63 -1.90 -8.90 14.66
N GLU A 64 -2.45 -8.65 13.45
CA GLU A 64 -2.84 -9.71 12.50
C GLU A 64 -1.62 -10.42 11.89
N LEU A 65 -0.48 -9.74 11.83
CA LEU A 65 0.75 -10.25 11.20
C LEU A 65 1.58 -11.14 12.15
N SER A 66 1.28 -11.13 13.45
CA SER A 66 1.94 -12.01 14.43
C SER A 66 1.48 -13.46 14.37
N SER A 67 0.34 -13.75 13.73
CA SER A 67 -0.20 -15.11 13.61
C SER A 67 0.57 -16.00 12.61
N GLY A 68 1.51 -15.42 11.85
CA GLY A 68 2.29 -16.10 10.81
C GLY A 68 3.65 -16.63 11.28
N GLU A 69 3.81 -17.04 12.54
CA GLU A 69 5.00 -17.80 12.97
C GLU A 69 4.99 -19.17 12.27
N VAL A 70 5.61 -19.24 11.09
CA VAL A 70 5.95 -20.51 10.46
C VAL A 70 7.01 -21.17 11.32
N SER A 71 6.62 -22.22 12.03
CA SER A 71 7.52 -23.11 12.76
C SER A 71 8.62 -23.60 11.83
N ARG A 72 9.83 -23.07 12.00
CA ARG A 72 11.03 -23.55 11.30
C ARG A 72 11.55 -24.76 12.07
N HIS A 73 11.03 -25.95 11.74
CA HIS A 73 11.64 -27.21 12.14
C HIS A 73 12.05 -28.01 10.91
N ALA A 74 13.36 -28.26 10.80
CA ALA A 74 13.94 -29.59 10.66
C ALA A 74 15.39 -29.52 11.17
#